data_AF-A0A075A2M2-F1
#
_entry.id   AF-A0A075A2M2-F1
#
_cell.length_a   1.000
_cell.length_b   1.000
_cell.length_c   1.000
_cell.angle_alpha   90.00
_cell.angle_beta   90.00
_cell.angle_gamma   90.00
#
_symmetry.space_group_name_H-M   'P 1'
#
loop_
_entity.id
_entity.type
_entity.pdbx_description
1 polymer ?
#
loop_
_entity_poly.entity_id
_entity_poly.type
_entity_poly.pdbx_seq_one_letter_code
_entity_poly.pdbx_strand_id
1 'polypeptide(L)'
;MIIELRRLAIVLLSVSIALIICGLATSHWGCGSLFETCQRSDYKVAVIAVIALLLVGISCLGIVFILDLVSLCSTDIHTHSGYITTRFIFLYVGAVALVLAVLVFTGTVGHEWSYFVTTVGCVLATQVAILAAVSSRCVTVQHHHRRVRT
;
A
#
# COMPACT_ATOMS: atom_id res chain seq x y z
N MET A 1 -5.15 -18.33 13.82
CA MET A 1 -5.58 -17.75 12.52
C MET A 1 -5.33 -16.25 12.40
N ILE A 2 -5.66 -15.39 13.39
CA ILE A 2 -5.41 -13.93 13.32
C ILE A 2 -3.91 -13.60 13.23
N ILE A 3 -3.08 -14.33 13.99
CA ILE A 3 -1.62 -14.18 13.99
C ILE A 3 -0.99 -14.55 12.64
N GLU A 4 -1.46 -15.64 12.01
CA GLU A 4 -0.99 -16.07 10.67
C GLU A 4 -1.31 -15.03 9.59
N LEU A 5 -2.53 -14.49 9.60
CA LEU A 5 -2.95 -13.46 8.65
C LEU A 5 -2.14 -12.16 8.82
N ARG A 6 -1.84 -11.79 10.07
CA ARG A 6 -1.01 -10.63 10.40
C ARG A 6 0.44 -10.83 9.94
N ARG A 7 1.01 -12.01 10.18
CA ARG A 7 2.38 -12.34 9.76
C ARG A 7 2.50 -12.31 8.24
N LEU A 8 1.52 -12.86 7.52
CA LEU A 8 1.46 -12.80 6.06
C LEU A 8 1.34 -11.36 5.54
N ALA A 9 0.49 -10.54 6.16
CA ALA A 9 0.34 -9.14 5.79
C ALA A 9 1.65 -8.34 5.96
N ILE A 10 2.41 -8.60 7.02
CA ILE A 10 3.70 -7.93 7.29
C ILE A 10 4.74 -8.33 6.25
N VAL A 11 4.82 -9.63 5.93
CA VAL A 11 5.72 -10.13 4.88
C VAL A 11 5.37 -9.54 3.52
N LEU A 12 4.08 -9.49 3.17
CA LEU A 12 3.61 -8.87 1.93
C LEU A 12 3.94 -7.39 1.88
N LEU A 13 3.76 -6.67 2.99
CA LEU A 13 4.04 -5.24 3.06
C LEU A 13 5.55 -4.95 2.97
N SER A 14 6.39 -5.77 3.61
CA SER A 14 7.85 -5.64 3.49
C SER A 14 8.34 -5.94 2.08
N VAL A 15 7.81 -6.98 1.44
CA VAL A 15 8.11 -7.30 0.04
C VAL A 15 7.65 -6.17 -0.88
N SER A 16 6.48 -5.59 -0.63
CA SER A 16 5.96 -4.45 -1.41
C SER A 16 6.90 -3.23 -1.30
N ILE A 17 7.33 -2.88 -0.08
CA ILE A 17 8.29 -1.78 0.13
C ILE A 17 9.61 -2.05 -0.60
N ALA A 18 10.14 -3.27 -0.49
CA ALA A 18 11.37 -3.66 -1.18
C ALA A 18 11.24 -3.53 -2.71
N LEU A 19 10.14 -4.01 -3.29
CA LEU A 19 9.87 -3.89 -4.72
C LEU A 19 9.76 -2.43 -5.17
N ILE A 20 9.12 -1.57 -4.37
CA ILE A 20 9.03 -0.13 -4.66
C ILE A 20 10.44 0.49 -4.65
N ILE A 21 11.26 0.19 -3.64
CA ILE A 21 12.64 0.68 -3.54
C ILE A 21 13.48 0.20 -4.73
N CYS A 22 13.37 -1.08 -5.10
CA CYS A 22 14.04 -1.62 -6.29
C CYS A 22 13.59 -0.91 -7.57
N GLY A 23 12.30 -0.58 -7.70
CA GLY A 23 11.77 0.22 -8.79
C GLY A 23 12.39 1.62 -8.85
N LEU A 24 12.52 2.31 -7.71
CA LEU A 24 13.18 3.61 -7.63
C LEU A 24 14.68 3.54 -7.98
N ALA A 25 15.35 2.48 -7.57
CA ALA A 25 16.79 2.29 -7.82
C ALA A 25 17.09 1.85 -9.26
N THR A 26 16.12 1.24 -9.94
CA THR A 26 16.31 0.76 -11.31
C THR A 26 16.33 1.94 -12.28
N SER A 27 17.34 1.99 -13.14
CA SER A 27 17.51 3.03 -14.18
C SER A 27 16.83 2.68 -15.52
N HIS A 28 15.92 1.70 -15.50
CA HIS A 28 15.22 1.20 -16.68
C HIS A 28 13.78 1.73 -16.77
N TRP A 29 13.60 3.00 -16.45
CA TRP A 29 12.36 3.70 -16.79
C TRP A 29 12.39 4.00 -18.29
N GLY A 30 11.24 4.19 -18.95
CA GLY A 30 11.18 4.40 -20.41
C GLY A 30 12.07 5.54 -20.94
N CYS A 31 12.52 6.42 -20.05
CA CYS A 31 13.45 7.52 -20.32
C CYS A 31 14.85 7.38 -19.68
N GLY A 32 15.20 6.21 -19.14
CA GLY A 32 16.45 5.96 -18.41
C GLY A 32 16.29 6.10 -16.90
N SER A 33 17.18 6.84 -16.24
CA SER A 33 17.12 7.06 -14.79
C SER A 33 16.06 8.09 -14.43
N LEU A 34 15.19 7.75 -13.45
CA LEU A 34 14.12 8.63 -12.97
C LEU A 34 14.66 9.97 -12.43
N PHE A 35 15.83 9.94 -11.78
CA PHE A 35 16.42 11.08 -11.08
C PHE A 35 17.31 11.97 -11.96
N GLU A 36 17.79 11.48 -13.09
CA GLU A 36 18.71 12.25 -13.95
C GLU A 36 18.13 12.44 -15.34
N THR A 37 17.97 11.34 -16.07
CA THR A 37 17.66 11.35 -17.50
C THR A 37 16.22 11.80 -17.75
N CYS A 38 15.28 11.33 -16.94
CA CYS A 38 13.87 11.70 -17.03
C CYS A 38 13.60 13.15 -16.58
N GLN A 39 14.41 13.72 -15.69
CA GLN A 39 14.23 15.10 -15.23
C GLN A 39 14.65 16.16 -16.27
N ARG A 40 15.44 15.76 -17.28
CA ARG A 40 16.00 16.66 -18.30
C ARG A 40 15.15 16.78 -19.57
N SER A 41 14.06 16.02 -19.66
CA SER A 41 13.14 16.02 -20.80
C SER A 41 11.93 16.96 -20.58
N ASP A 42 11.07 17.09 -21.59
CA ASP A 42 9.91 17.99 -21.62
C ASP A 42 8.88 17.71 -20.51
N TYR A 43 8.92 16.51 -19.92
CA TYR A 43 8.02 16.08 -18.83
C TYR A 43 8.58 16.29 -17.41
N LYS A 44 9.56 17.19 -17.24
CA LYS A 44 10.21 17.50 -15.95
C LYS A 44 9.23 17.73 -14.78
N VAL A 45 8.15 18.48 -15.00
CA VAL A 45 7.16 18.79 -13.95
C VAL A 45 6.41 17.54 -13.51
N ALA A 46 6.02 16.68 -14.47
CA ALA A 46 5.35 15.43 -14.17
C ALA A 46 6.27 14.48 -13.40
N VAL A 47 7.54 14.32 -13.83
CA VAL A 47 8.50 13.44 -13.15
C VAL A 47 8.80 13.89 -11.72
N ILE A 48 8.90 15.20 -11.46
CA ILE A 48 9.06 15.71 -10.09
C ILE A 48 7.85 15.36 -9.22
N ALA A 49 6.64 15.51 -9.77
CA ALA A 49 5.41 15.12 -9.06
C ALA A 49 5.37 13.61 -8.79
N VAL A 50 5.79 12.78 -9.74
CA VAL A 50 5.91 11.32 -9.59
C VAL A 50 6.88 10.97 -8.45
N ILE A 51 8.08 11.57 -8.43
CA ILE A 51 9.07 11.34 -7.38
C ILE A 51 8.49 11.74 -6.01
N ALA A 52 7.85 12.91 -5.91
CA ALA A 52 7.24 13.36 -4.66
C ALA A 52 6.14 12.40 -4.17
N LEU A 53 5.25 11.96 -5.06
CA LEU A 53 4.19 11.01 -4.74
C LEU A 53 4.74 9.63 -4.33
N LEU A 54 5.82 9.15 -4.97
CA LEU A 54 6.50 7.92 -4.58
C LEU A 54 7.10 8.02 -3.18
N LEU A 55 7.79 9.11 -2.86
CA LEU A 55 8.38 9.33 -1.54
C LEU A 55 7.32 9.42 -0.44
N VAL A 56 6.23 10.16 -0.70
CA VAL A 56 5.09 10.24 0.22
C VAL A 56 4.46 8.85 0.41
N GLY A 57 4.24 8.11 -0.68
CA GLY A 57 3.70 6.74 -0.61
C GLY A 57 4.56 5.79 0.21
N ILE A 58 5.87 5.76 -0.04
CA ILE A 58 6.83 4.92 0.70
C ILE A 58 6.88 5.30 2.18
N SER A 59 6.90 6.59 2.51
CA SER A 59 6.93 7.03 3.90
C SER A 59 5.65 6.64 4.66
N CYS A 60 4.47 6.79 4.04
CA CYS A 60 3.22 6.30 4.61
C CYS A 60 3.23 4.79 4.84
N LEU A 61 3.69 4.00 3.85
CA LEU A 61 3.81 2.54 4.01
C LEU A 61 4.85 2.15 5.07
N GLY A 62 5.94 2.90 5.19
CA GLY A 62 6.94 2.72 6.25
C GLY A 62 6.35 2.93 7.64
N ILE A 63 5.51 3.95 7.83
CA ILE A 63 4.79 4.16 9.10
C ILE A 63 3.89 2.96 9.40
N VAL A 64 3.13 2.47 8.41
CA VAL A 64 2.28 1.27 8.57
C VAL A 64 3.11 0.05 8.96
N PHE A 65 4.27 -0.15 8.34
CA PHE A 65 5.18 -1.25 8.66
C PHE A 65 5.64 -1.20 10.11
N ILE A 66 6.08 -0.02 10.58
CA ILE A 66 6.51 0.18 11.96
C ILE A 66 5.37 -0.05 12.93
N LEU A 67 4.17 0.48 12.63
CA LEU A 67 2.97 0.19 13.40
C LEU A 67 2.80 -1.31 13.51
N ASP A 68 2.79 -2.04 12.40
CA ASP A 68 2.57 -3.49 12.37
C ASP A 68 3.59 -4.28 13.21
N LEU A 69 4.86 -3.87 13.20
CA LEU A 69 5.91 -4.43 14.05
C LEU A 69 5.64 -4.21 15.54
N VAL A 70 5.30 -2.98 15.93
CA VAL A 70 4.92 -2.66 17.33
C VAL A 70 3.71 -3.50 17.76
N SER A 71 2.78 -3.72 16.83
CA SER A 71 1.60 -4.56 17.02
C SER A 71 1.90 -6.04 17.29
N LEU A 72 3.03 -6.56 16.76
CA LEU A 72 3.48 -7.92 17.02
C LEU A 72 4.12 -8.05 18.39
N CYS A 73 4.84 -7.01 18.84
CA CYS A 73 5.56 -7.01 20.11
C CYS A 73 4.65 -6.77 21.32
N SER A 74 3.55 -6.02 21.15
CA SER A 74 2.66 -5.63 22.24
C SER A 74 1.20 -5.97 21.94
N THR A 75 0.68 -6.99 22.63
CA THR A 75 -0.71 -7.47 22.47
C THR A 75 -1.76 -6.50 23.02
N ASP A 76 -1.40 -5.66 24.00
CA ASP A 76 -2.33 -4.74 24.68
C ASP A 76 -2.74 -3.51 23.85
N ILE A 77 -1.95 -3.12 22.84
CA ILE A 77 -2.15 -1.90 22.06
C ILE A 77 -3.32 -2.04 21.05
N HIS A 78 -3.73 -3.28 20.75
CA HIS A 78 -4.81 -3.59 19.79
C HIS A 78 -6.21 -3.18 20.26
N THR A 79 -6.40 -2.92 21.55
CA THR A 79 -7.69 -2.54 22.11
C THR A 79 -8.09 -1.11 21.77
N HIS A 80 -7.13 -0.27 21.37
CA HIS A 80 -7.43 1.08 20.91
C HIS A 80 -7.93 1.06 19.46
N SER A 81 -9.24 1.30 19.29
CA SER A 81 -9.90 1.49 17.98
C SER A 81 -9.20 2.53 17.08
N GLY A 82 -8.47 3.48 17.69
CA GLY A 82 -7.66 4.47 16.95
C GLY A 82 -6.51 3.84 16.17
N TYR A 83 -5.85 2.82 16.71
CA TYR A 83 -4.69 2.19 16.08
C TYR A 83 -5.04 1.51 14.75
N ILE A 84 -6.15 0.76 14.73
CA ILE A 84 -6.65 0.08 13.52
C ILE A 84 -7.03 1.11 12.45
N THR A 85 -7.72 2.18 12.84
CA THR A 85 -8.18 3.23 11.92
C THR A 85 -7.00 3.98 11.30
N THR A 86 -6.03 4.41 12.12
CA THR A 86 -4.80 5.07 11.65
C THR A 86 -4.06 4.20 10.64
N ARG A 87 -3.89 2.91 10.93
CA ARG A 87 -3.25 1.97 10.00
C ARG A 87 -3.94 1.94 8.64
N PHE A 88 -5.27 1.81 8.61
CA PHE A 88 -6.03 1.78 7.35
C PHE A 88 -5.91 3.09 6.57
N ILE A 89 -5.97 4.23 7.26
CA ILE A 89 -5.84 5.55 6.63
C ILE A 89 -4.47 5.68 5.95
N PHE A 90 -3.37 5.42 6.67
CA PHE A 90 -2.02 5.53 6.10
C PHE A 90 -1.78 4.53 4.97
N LEU A 91 -2.31 3.31 5.08
CA LEU A 91 -2.18 2.29 4.04
C LEU A 91 -2.93 2.73 2.77
N TYR A 92 -4.14 3.27 2.92
CA TYR A 92 -4.94 3.75 1.78
C TYR A 92 -4.34 4.99 1.14
N VAL A 93 -3.95 5.99 1.93
CA VAL A 93 -3.30 7.21 1.44
C VAL A 93 -1.99 6.87 0.72
N GLY A 94 -1.16 6.00 1.30
CA GLY A 94 0.08 5.55 0.67
C GLY A 94 -0.17 4.81 -0.64
N ALA A 95 -1.13 3.88 -0.68
CA ALA A 95 -1.50 3.15 -1.89
C ALA A 95 -2.02 4.08 -2.99
N VAL A 96 -2.90 5.02 -2.67
CA VAL A 96 -3.43 6.00 -3.63
C VAL A 96 -2.31 6.88 -4.16
N ALA A 97 -1.41 7.37 -3.30
CA ALA A 97 -0.27 8.18 -3.74
C ALA A 97 0.64 7.41 -4.72
N LEU A 98 0.93 6.14 -4.43
CA LEU A 98 1.74 5.29 -5.34
C LEU A 98 1.03 5.03 -6.67
N VAL A 99 -0.28 4.72 -6.65
CA VAL A 99 -1.07 4.51 -7.87
C VAL A 99 -1.09 5.80 -8.70
N LEU A 100 -1.30 6.95 -8.08
CA LEU A 100 -1.26 8.25 -8.76
C LEU A 100 0.12 8.54 -9.36
N ALA A 101 1.21 8.24 -8.64
CA ALA A 101 2.56 8.41 -9.16
C ALA A 101 2.78 7.60 -10.44
N VAL A 102 2.41 6.31 -10.42
CA VAL A 102 2.59 5.43 -11.58
C VAL A 102 1.62 5.79 -12.71
N LEU A 103 0.41 6.27 -12.39
CA LEU A 103 -0.56 6.72 -13.39
C LEU A 103 -0.09 7.98 -14.12
N VAL A 104 0.43 8.97 -13.37
CA VAL A 104 1.03 10.18 -13.96
C VAL A 104 2.25 9.81 -14.82
N PHE A 105 3.11 8.91 -14.34
CA PHE A 105 4.26 8.44 -15.13
C PHE A 105 3.82 7.70 -16.41
N THR A 106 2.86 6.78 -16.30
CA THR A 106 2.36 6.00 -17.43
C THR A 106 1.64 6.89 -18.43
N GLY A 107 0.85 7.87 -17.97
CA GLY A 107 0.16 8.80 -18.86
C GLY A 107 1.07 9.80 -19.58
N THR A 108 2.30 10.01 -19.09
CA THR A 108 3.24 10.97 -19.68
C THR A 108 4.38 10.32 -20.45
N VAL A 109 4.83 9.14 -20.02
CA VAL A 109 6.01 8.45 -20.57
C VAL A 109 5.67 7.04 -21.06
N GLY A 110 4.84 6.31 -20.32
CA GLY A 110 4.47 4.94 -20.65
C GLY A 110 3.45 4.83 -21.79
N HIS A 111 3.42 3.71 -22.50
CA HIS A 111 2.38 3.42 -23.51
C HIS A 111 1.60 2.13 -23.21
N GLU A 112 1.96 1.41 -22.15
CA GLU A 112 1.43 0.08 -21.80
C GLU A 112 0.26 0.18 -20.78
N TRP A 113 -0.84 0.81 -21.20
CA TRP A 113 -2.00 1.06 -20.33
C TRP A 113 -2.66 -0.21 -19.78
N SER A 114 -2.73 -1.28 -20.59
CA SER A 114 -3.37 -2.53 -20.20
C SER A 114 -2.66 -3.21 -19.05
N TYR A 115 -1.33 -3.33 -19.10
CA TYR A 115 -0.52 -3.92 -18.04
C TYR A 115 -0.68 -3.16 -16.71
N PHE A 116 -0.70 -1.83 -16.80
CA PHE A 116 -0.87 -0.97 -15.63
C PHE A 116 -2.25 -1.16 -14.96
N VAL A 117 -3.34 -1.05 -15.74
CA VAL A 117 -4.70 -1.15 -15.20
C VAL A 117 -4.96 -2.52 -14.58
N THR A 118 -4.46 -3.59 -15.20
CA THR A 118 -4.57 -4.94 -14.64
C THR A 118 -3.80 -5.06 -13.31
N THR A 119 -2.58 -4.54 -13.23
CA THR A 119 -1.77 -4.59 -12.00
C THR A 119 -2.43 -3.83 -10.86
N VAL A 120 -2.94 -2.62 -11.12
CA VAL A 120 -3.70 -1.81 -10.13
C VAL A 120 -4.97 -2.54 -9.71
N GLY A 121 -5.70 -3.14 -10.65
CA GLY A 121 -6.89 -3.93 -10.36
C GLY A 121 -6.61 -5.11 -9.43
N CYS A 122 -5.51 -5.85 -9.65
CA CYS A 122 -5.09 -6.94 -8.76
C CYS A 122 -4.77 -6.44 -7.34
N VAL A 123 -4.11 -5.29 -7.20
CA VAL A 123 -3.79 -4.71 -5.89
C VAL A 123 -5.07 -4.26 -5.16
N LEU A 124 -5.99 -3.60 -5.85
CA LEU A 124 -7.27 -3.20 -5.26
C LEU A 124 -8.11 -4.41 -4.86
N ALA A 125 -8.15 -5.44 -5.70
CA ALA A 125 -8.87 -6.69 -5.40
C ALA A 125 -8.30 -7.39 -4.16
N THR A 126 -6.97 -7.42 -3.99
CA THR A 126 -6.36 -7.99 -2.79
C THR A 126 -6.68 -7.17 -1.54
N GLN A 127 -6.68 -5.83 -1.61
CA GLN A 127 -7.09 -4.98 -0.50
C GLN A 127 -8.57 -5.21 -0.09
N VAL A 128 -9.48 -5.31 -1.05
CA VAL A 128 -10.90 -5.60 -0.80
C VAL A 128 -11.09 -6.99 -0.20
N ALA A 129 -10.35 -7.99 -0.68
CA ALA A 129 -10.39 -9.34 -0.13
C ALA A 129 -9.96 -9.38 1.35
N ILE A 130 -8.90 -8.64 1.70
CA ILE A 130 -8.44 -8.50 3.09
C ILE A 130 -9.50 -7.79 3.93
N LEU A 131 -10.09 -6.70 3.43
CA LEU A 131 -11.12 -5.94 4.15
C LEU A 131 -12.37 -6.80 4.40
N ALA A 132 -12.80 -7.57 3.40
CA ALA A 132 -13.92 -8.51 3.51
C ALA A 132 -13.64 -9.64 4.50
N ALA A 133 -12.41 -10.18 4.53
CA ALA A 133 -12.01 -11.19 5.50
C ALA A 133 -11.98 -10.68 6.94
N VAL A 134 -11.69 -9.39 7.14
CA VAL A 134 -11.74 -8.74 8.47
C VAL A 134 -13.18 -8.42 8.88
N SER A 135 -13.98 -7.84 7.97
CA SER A 135 -15.36 -7.41 8.26
C SER A 135 -16.33 -8.57 8.50
N SER A 136 -16.21 -9.65 7.74
CA SER A 136 -17.00 -10.88 7.92
C SER A 136 -16.85 -11.49 9.32
N ARG A 137 -15.67 -11.32 9.94
CA ARG A 137 -15.44 -11.81 11.31
C ARG A 137 -15.98 -10.88 12.38
N CYS A 138 -16.02 -9.57 12.15
CA CYS A 138 -16.75 -8.64 13.03
C CYS A 138 -18.24 -9.02 13.10
N VAL A 139 -18.86 -9.42 11.98
CA VAL A 139 -20.25 -9.91 11.94
C VAL A 139 -20.40 -11.25 12.68
N THR A 140 -19.39 -12.14 12.58
CA THR A 140 -19.42 -13.46 13.24
C THR A 140 -19.32 -13.34 14.77
N VAL A 141 -18.48 -12.43 15.28
CA VAL A 141 -18.37 -12.15 16.73
C VAL A 141 -19.66 -11.54 17.28
N GLN A 142 -20.32 -10.67 16.51
CA GLN A 142 -21.60 -10.08 16.89
C GLN A 142 -22.72 -11.13 17.00
N HIS A 143 -22.73 -12.13 16.11
CA HIS A 143 -23.67 -13.25 16.19
C HIS A 143 -23.46 -14.14 17.42
N HIS A 144 -22.21 -14.34 17.85
CA HIS A 144 -21.93 -15.17 19.03
C HIS A 144 -22.37 -14.49 20.34
N HIS A 145 -22.19 -13.17 20.44
CA HIS A 145 -22.67 -12.39 21.60
C HIS A 145 -24.20 -12.29 21.67
N ARG A 146 -24.90 -12.35 20.52
CA ARG A 146 -26.36 -12.30 20.47
C ARG A 146 -27.03 -13.64 20.86
N ARG A 147 -26.37 -14.78 20.61
CA ARG A 147 -26.86 -16.12 21.02
C ARG A 147 -26.65 -16.47 22.48
N VAL A 148 -25.68 -15.85 23.17
CA VAL A 148 -25.43 -16.11 24.61
C VAL A 148 -26.42 -15.34 25.50
N ARG A 149 -27.21 -14.42 24.93
CA ARG A 149 -28.18 -13.59 25.64
C ARG A 149 -29.64 -14.01 25.41
N THR A 150 -29.87 -15.12 24.73
CA THR A 150 -31.17 -15.79 24.52
C THR A 150 -31.11 -17.17 25.14
#